data_AF-A0A7J9ASE4-F1
#
_entry.id   AF-A0A7J9ASE4-F1
#
_cell.length_a   1.000
_cell.length_b   1.000
_cell.length_c   1.000
_cell.angle_alpha   90.00
_cell.angle_beta   90.00
_cell.angle_gamma   90.00
#
_symmetry.space_group_name_H-M   'P 1'
#
loop_
_entity.id
_entity.type
_entity.pdbx_description
1 polymer ?
#
loop_
_entity_poly.entity_id
_entity_poly.type
_entity_poly.pdbx_seq_one_letter_code
_entity_poly.pdbx_strand_id
1 'polypeptide(L)'
;MNMYGGVYIQKHPQLKVKLVDGSSLAVAVVLNSIPKRTTQVVLRGKLTKVSVLREDEYEKLDKLLGTKSEGKLVLSKSYTCKTWLVGDGLSEVEQRKASKGTLFIPFSQFPPKKLRKDCFYHTTPAMQIPLAFENVDSCENWLPRRVMSIWRIAGLVHALEGWEEHECGYTTSNIEKVWEATLKHGFQPLK
;
A
#
# COMPACT_ATOMS: atom_id res chain seq x y z
N MET A 1 11.01 12.27 -8.94
CA MET A 1 9.80 11.43 -9.13
C MET A 1 8.88 12.14 -10.11
N ASN A 2 8.17 11.43 -10.99
CA ASN A 2 7.21 12.02 -11.95
C ASN A 2 5.83 12.32 -11.32
N MET A 3 5.82 12.53 -9.99
CA MET A 3 4.62 12.75 -9.17
C MET A 3 3.56 11.68 -9.43
N TYR A 4 3.90 10.39 -9.32
CA TYR A 4 2.98 9.25 -9.51
C TYR A 4 2.12 9.36 -10.78
N GLY A 5 2.71 9.81 -11.88
CA GLY A 5 1.98 10.03 -13.14
C GLY A 5 1.29 11.38 -13.30
N GLY A 6 1.23 12.22 -12.26
CA GLY A 6 0.62 13.54 -12.31
C GLY A 6 1.28 14.48 -13.33
N VAL A 7 2.61 14.42 -13.47
CA VAL A 7 3.34 15.20 -14.51
C VAL A 7 2.90 14.76 -15.92
N TYR A 8 2.57 13.48 -16.10
CA TYR A 8 2.14 12.96 -17.40
C TYR A 8 0.75 13.50 -17.77
N ILE A 9 -0.20 13.50 -16.83
CA ILE A 9 -1.52 14.10 -17.04
C ILE A 9 -1.44 15.59 -17.32
N GLN A 10 -0.56 16.32 -16.62
CA GLN A 10 -0.34 17.75 -16.88
C GLN A 10 0.18 18.01 -18.31
N LYS A 11 1.07 17.16 -18.81
CA LYS A 11 1.62 17.29 -20.17
C LYS A 11 0.65 16.83 -21.26
N HIS A 12 -0.29 15.95 -20.93
CA HIS A 12 -1.21 15.34 -21.88
C HIS A 12 -2.67 15.41 -21.37
N PRO A 13 -3.27 16.62 -21.29
CA PRO A 13 -4.60 16.80 -20.69
C PRO A 13 -5.74 16.16 -21.51
N GLN A 14 -5.52 15.87 -22.79
CA GLN A 14 -6.51 15.22 -23.68
C GLN A 14 -6.34 13.69 -23.73
N LEU A 15 -5.79 13.09 -22.68
CA LEU A 15 -5.59 11.65 -22.61
C LEU A 15 -6.94 10.92 -22.72
N LYS A 16 -7.07 10.01 -23.69
CA LYS A 16 -8.28 9.17 -23.86
C LYS A 16 -8.34 7.97 -22.92
N VAL A 17 -7.29 7.76 -22.14
CA VAL A 17 -7.20 6.67 -21.15
C VAL A 17 -7.08 7.27 -19.76
N LYS A 18 -7.47 6.51 -18.73
CA LYS A 18 -7.32 6.95 -17.34
C LYS A 18 -6.06 6.38 -16.74
N LEU A 19 -5.24 7.26 -16.15
CA LEU A 19 -4.08 6.86 -15.38
C LEU A 19 -4.47 6.56 -13.93
N VAL A 20 -4.12 5.35 -13.49
CA VAL A 20 -4.40 4.83 -12.15
C VAL A 20 -3.09 4.30 -11.58
N ASP A 21 -2.62 4.91 -10.50
CA ASP A 21 -1.43 4.48 -9.75
C ASP A 21 -1.76 3.47 -8.66
N GLY A 22 -3.05 3.25 -8.35
CA GLY A 22 -3.53 2.23 -7.42
C GLY A 22 -3.22 2.47 -5.95
N SER A 23 -2.81 3.68 -5.58
CA SER A 23 -2.42 3.99 -4.20
C SER A 23 -3.59 3.86 -3.23
N SER A 24 -4.82 4.18 -3.65
CA SER A 24 -6.00 4.09 -2.77
C SER A 24 -6.31 2.63 -2.43
N LEU A 25 -6.21 1.73 -3.41
CA LEU A 25 -6.36 0.29 -3.17
C LEU A 25 -5.20 -0.28 -2.35
N ALA A 26 -3.96 0.23 -2.52
CA ALA A 26 -2.83 -0.19 -1.71
C ALA A 26 -3.08 0.13 -0.24
N VAL A 27 -3.55 1.35 0.05
CA VAL A 27 -3.93 1.75 1.41
C VAL A 27 -5.03 0.84 1.95
N ALA A 28 -6.10 0.59 1.18
CA ALA A 28 -7.17 -0.32 1.59
C ALA A 28 -6.65 -1.71 1.97
N VAL A 29 -5.79 -2.30 1.13
CA VAL A 29 -5.23 -3.64 1.34
C VAL A 29 -4.30 -3.68 2.55
N VAL A 30 -3.44 -2.67 2.71
CA VAL A 30 -2.54 -2.58 3.88
C VAL A 30 -3.35 -2.44 5.17
N LEU A 31 -4.37 -1.57 5.20
CA LEU A 31 -5.23 -1.39 6.38
C LEU A 31 -5.97 -2.68 6.75
N ASN A 32 -6.50 -3.39 5.74
CA ASN A 32 -7.20 -4.68 5.96
C ASN A 32 -6.25 -5.84 6.33
N SER A 33 -4.93 -5.68 6.12
CA SER A 33 -3.92 -6.65 6.53
C SER A 33 -3.46 -6.47 7.98
N ILE A 34 -3.80 -5.34 8.62
CA ILE A 34 -3.46 -5.10 10.02
C ILE A 34 -4.35 -5.98 10.92
N PRO A 35 -3.78 -6.75 11.86
CA PRO A 35 -4.59 -7.54 12.79
C PRO A 35 -5.57 -6.66 13.59
N LYS A 36 -6.84 -7.09 13.70
CA LYS A 36 -7.93 -6.30 14.31
C LYS A 36 -7.67 -5.78 15.73
N ARG A 37 -6.75 -6.41 16.48
CA ARG A 37 -6.40 -6.04 17.87
C ARG A 37 -5.10 -5.23 17.97
N THR A 38 -4.56 -4.78 16.84
CA THR A 38 -3.36 -3.94 16.80
C THR A 38 -3.71 -2.52 17.21
N THR A 39 -3.11 -2.05 18.31
CA THR A 39 -3.29 -0.69 18.82
C THR A 39 -2.18 0.26 18.38
N GLN A 40 -1.05 -0.27 17.92
CA GLN A 40 0.12 0.49 17.50
C GLN A 40 0.75 -0.18 16.28
N VAL A 41 1.19 0.63 15.33
CA VAL A 41 1.98 0.18 14.18
C VAL A 41 3.27 0.99 14.08
N VAL A 42 4.33 0.36 13.59
CA VAL A 42 5.57 1.04 13.25
C VAL A 42 5.61 1.25 11.74
N LEU A 43 5.71 2.50 11.29
CA LEU A 43 5.89 2.84 9.88
C LEU A 43 7.39 3.00 9.59
N ARG A 44 7.91 2.24 8.61
CA ARG A 44 9.32 2.29 8.19
C ARG A 44 9.45 2.26 6.67
N GLY A 45 10.52 2.84 6.16
CA GLY A 45 10.77 2.99 4.73
C GLY A 45 10.53 4.40 4.24
N LYS A 46 10.73 4.60 2.94
CA LYS A 46 10.56 5.87 2.27
C LYS A 46 9.10 6.29 2.35
N LEU A 47 8.93 7.57 2.63
CA LEU A 47 7.66 8.26 2.49
C LEU A 47 7.26 8.20 1.01
N THR A 48 6.05 7.68 0.76
CA THR A 48 5.40 7.58 -0.55
C THR A 48 3.92 7.92 -0.40
N LYS A 49 3.20 8.13 -1.50
CA LYS A 49 1.74 8.36 -1.50
C LYS A 49 0.94 7.33 -0.67
N VAL A 50 1.41 6.09 -0.54
CA VAL A 50 0.76 5.02 0.23
C VAL A 50 1.10 5.09 1.73
N SER A 51 2.32 5.48 2.09
CA SER A 51 2.73 5.64 3.49
C SER A 51 2.52 7.05 4.04
N VAL A 52 2.12 7.98 3.18
CA VAL A 52 2.10 9.40 3.46
C VAL A 52 0.75 10.00 3.10
N LEU A 53 -0.05 10.24 4.14
CA LEU A 53 -1.06 11.29 4.14
C LEU A 53 -0.33 12.67 4.12
N ARG A 54 0.24 13.03 2.96
CA ARG A 54 1.06 14.24 2.64
C ARG A 54 2.24 14.58 3.57
N GLU A 55 3.27 15.19 2.98
CA GLU A 55 4.65 14.70 3.06
C GLU A 55 5.63 15.85 3.23
N ASP A 56 6.31 15.96 4.38
CA ASP A 56 7.74 16.28 4.42
C ASP A 56 8.36 16.23 5.84
N GLU A 57 8.96 15.10 6.23
CA GLU A 57 9.66 14.95 7.53
C GLU A 57 8.73 15.10 8.76
N TYR A 58 9.06 14.44 9.87
CA TYR A 58 8.19 14.35 11.05
C TYR A 58 7.63 15.72 11.50
N GLU A 59 8.39 16.80 11.33
CA GLU A 59 7.96 18.17 11.62
C GLU A 59 6.92 18.76 10.66
N LYS A 60 6.94 18.45 9.36
CA LYS A 60 5.84 18.89 8.49
C LYS A 60 4.64 17.95 8.55
N LEU A 61 4.81 16.67 8.88
CA LEU A 61 3.68 15.79 9.17
C LEU A 61 2.92 16.23 10.44
N ASP A 62 3.63 16.61 11.50
CA ASP A 62 3.04 17.15 12.74
C ASP A 62 2.35 18.52 12.50
N LYS A 63 2.97 19.42 11.73
CA LYS A 63 2.37 20.71 11.32
C LYS A 63 1.17 20.56 10.36
N LEU A 64 1.19 19.58 9.44
CA LEU A 64 0.10 19.31 8.48
C LEU A 64 -1.11 18.65 9.15
N LEU A 65 -0.88 17.78 10.13
CA LEU A 65 -1.95 17.11 10.87
C LEU A 65 -2.62 18.03 11.90
N GLY A 66 -1.93 19.06 12.40
CA GLY A 66 -2.51 20.04 13.34
C GLY A 66 -3.28 19.38 14.50
N THR A 67 -4.40 19.97 14.91
CA THR A 67 -5.29 19.42 15.97
C THR A 67 -5.89 18.04 15.65
N LYS A 68 -5.74 17.48 14.44
CA LYS A 68 -6.23 16.13 14.11
C LYS A 68 -5.30 15.00 14.58
N SER A 69 -4.05 15.31 14.91
CA SER A 69 -3.08 14.30 15.38
C SER A 69 -3.37 13.85 16.81
N GLU A 70 -3.82 14.73 17.72
CA GLU A 70 -4.11 14.44 19.15
C GLU A 70 -3.11 13.44 19.82
N GLY A 71 -1.82 13.47 19.46
CA GLY A 71 -0.82 12.54 20.01
C GLY A 71 -0.85 11.10 19.46
N LYS A 72 -1.56 10.83 18.35
CA LYS A 72 -1.65 9.50 17.70
C LYS A 72 -0.40 9.11 16.91
N LEU A 73 0.46 10.09 16.59
CA LEU A 73 1.76 9.85 15.97
C LEU A 73 2.86 10.13 16.98
N VAL A 74 3.64 9.09 17.32
CA VAL A 74 4.77 9.20 18.24
C VAL A 74 6.02 8.67 17.55
N LEU A 75 7.12 9.42 17.62
CA LEU A 75 8.42 8.91 17.19
C LEU A 75 8.85 7.77 18.11
N SER A 76 8.56 6.53 17.70
CA SER A 76 8.95 5.38 18.49
C SER A 76 10.44 5.11 18.34
N LYS A 77 11.17 5.28 19.44
CA LYS A 77 12.52 4.71 19.62
C LYS A 77 12.47 3.24 20.05
N SER A 78 11.28 2.71 20.33
CA SER A 78 11.04 1.34 20.79
C SER A 78 10.67 0.42 19.62
N TYR A 79 11.33 -0.73 19.55
CA TYR A 79 11.13 -1.75 18.52
C TYR A 79 10.28 -2.94 19.01
N THR A 80 9.54 -2.72 20.10
CA THR A 80 8.72 -3.74 20.77
C THR A 80 7.38 -3.98 20.08
N CYS A 81 6.92 -3.04 19.26
CA CYS A 81 5.70 -3.19 18.46
C CYS A 81 5.81 -4.40 17.52
N LYS A 82 4.72 -5.18 17.46
CA LYS A 82 4.65 -6.43 16.69
C LYS A 82 4.13 -6.24 15.27
N THR A 83 3.64 -5.06 14.89
CA THR A 83 3.11 -4.82 13.54
C THR A 83 3.86 -3.67 12.90
N TRP A 84 4.54 -3.95 11.79
CA TRP A 84 5.38 -2.99 11.08
C TRP A 84 4.86 -2.82 9.66
N LEU A 85 4.48 -1.60 9.30
CA LEU A 85 4.20 -1.21 7.93
C LEU A 85 5.52 -0.79 7.28
N VAL A 86 5.94 -1.48 6.22
CA VAL A 86 7.27 -1.30 5.65
C VAL A 86 7.27 -1.00 4.16
N GLY A 87 8.11 -0.04 3.75
CA GLY A 87 8.29 0.32 2.35
C GLY A 87 9.74 0.21 1.90
N ASP A 88 9.99 0.79 0.74
CA ASP A 88 11.34 0.85 0.16
C ASP A 88 12.31 1.53 1.13
N GLY A 89 13.54 1.04 1.23
CA GLY A 89 14.53 1.61 2.14
C GLY A 89 14.47 1.11 3.57
N LEU A 90 13.63 0.11 3.89
CA LEU A 90 13.75 -0.66 5.13
C LEU A 90 15.16 -1.28 5.22
N SER A 91 15.96 -0.84 6.19
CA SER A 91 17.35 -1.28 6.33
C SER A 91 17.47 -2.62 7.04
N GLU A 92 18.59 -3.32 6.79
CA GLU A 92 18.89 -4.58 7.49
C GLU A 92 19.05 -4.38 9.00
N VAL A 93 19.62 -3.24 9.40
CA VAL A 93 19.81 -2.86 10.81
C VAL A 93 18.47 -2.67 11.51
N GLU A 94 17.49 -2.02 10.86
CA GLU A 94 16.15 -1.84 11.41
C GLU A 94 15.41 -3.18 11.55
N GLN A 95 15.47 -4.05 10.54
CA GLN A 95 14.86 -5.38 10.63
C GLN A 95 15.45 -6.21 11.78
N ARG A 96 16.77 -6.13 12.01
CA ARG A 96 17.42 -6.83 13.12
C ARG A 96 16.97 -6.33 14.49
N LYS A 97 16.56 -5.07 14.61
CA LYS A 97 16.04 -4.50 15.86
C LYS A 97 14.59 -4.89 16.17
N ALA A 98 13.83 -5.40 15.19
CA ALA A 98 12.46 -5.84 15.41
C ALA A 98 12.40 -6.98 16.44
N SER A 99 11.36 -6.98 17.28
CA SER A 99 11.20 -8.05 18.28
C SER A 99 10.79 -9.39 17.62
N LYS A 100 11.10 -10.53 18.26
CA LYS A 100 10.68 -11.87 17.77
C LYS A 100 9.16 -11.91 17.54
N GLY A 101 8.71 -12.51 16.45
CA GLY A 101 7.29 -12.60 16.09
C GLY A 101 6.70 -11.29 15.53
N THR A 102 7.54 -10.33 15.12
CA THR A 102 7.06 -9.13 14.42
C THR A 102 6.48 -9.52 13.07
N LEU A 103 5.34 -8.94 12.73
CA LEU A 103 4.69 -9.00 11.42
C LEU A 103 5.09 -7.78 10.60
N PHE A 104 5.76 -8.02 9.48
CA PHE A 104 6.08 -7.02 8.46
C PHE A 104 5.02 -7.04 7.36
N ILE A 105 4.34 -5.90 7.18
CA ILE A 105 3.31 -5.66 6.18
C ILE A 105 3.88 -4.66 5.16
N PRO A 106 4.29 -5.12 3.96
CA PRO A 106 4.81 -4.22 2.96
C PRO A 106 3.74 -3.27 2.40
N PHE A 107 4.12 -2.04 2.08
CA PHE A 107 3.31 -1.10 1.28
C PHE A 107 4.02 -0.69 -0.03
N SER A 108 5.21 -1.24 -0.29
CA SER A 108 5.99 -1.06 -1.52
C SER A 108 5.66 -2.09 -2.59
N GLN A 109 5.93 -1.75 -3.85
CA GLN A 109 5.77 -2.65 -4.99
C GLN A 109 6.69 -3.87 -4.90
N PHE A 110 7.91 -3.69 -4.42
CA PHE A 110 8.88 -4.77 -4.28
C PHE A 110 8.88 -5.34 -2.87
N PRO A 111 9.02 -6.67 -2.72
CA PRO A 111 9.04 -7.31 -1.42
C PRO A 111 10.32 -6.93 -0.64
N PRO A 112 10.24 -6.73 0.68
CA PRO A 112 11.43 -6.54 1.48
C PRO A 112 12.25 -7.83 1.54
N LYS A 113 13.58 -7.70 1.70
CA LYS A 113 14.43 -8.84 2.05
C LYS A 113 13.97 -9.42 3.38
N LYS A 114 13.77 -10.74 3.45
CA LYS A 114 13.34 -11.45 4.67
C LYS A 114 14.56 -11.88 5.49
N LEU A 115 14.99 -11.06 6.45
CA LEU A 115 16.23 -11.32 7.22
C LEU A 115 16.00 -12.06 8.53
N ARG A 116 14.82 -11.91 9.13
CA ARG A 116 14.46 -12.50 10.43
C ARG A 116 13.59 -13.73 10.26
N LYS A 117 14.13 -14.93 10.49
CA LYS A 117 13.40 -16.20 10.38
C LYS A 117 12.34 -16.39 11.47
N ASP A 118 12.49 -15.68 12.59
CA ASP A 118 11.60 -15.69 13.74
C ASP A 118 10.51 -14.60 13.67
N CYS A 119 10.29 -14.02 12.49
CA CYS A 119 9.30 -12.99 12.20
C CYS A 119 8.43 -13.40 11.00
N PHE A 120 7.29 -12.73 10.84
CA PHE A 120 6.34 -12.96 9.75
C PHE A 120 6.43 -11.85 8.71
N TYR A 121 6.30 -12.21 7.43
CA TYR A 121 6.33 -11.26 6.32
C TYR A 121 5.14 -11.52 5.42
N HIS A 122 4.26 -10.55 5.30
CA HIS A 122 3.27 -10.55 4.22
C HIS A 122 3.95 -10.35 2.87
N THR A 123 3.24 -10.72 1.82
CA THR A 123 3.59 -10.35 0.46
C THR A 123 3.41 -8.85 0.26
N THR A 124 3.95 -8.31 -0.83
CA THR A 124 3.58 -6.98 -1.30
C THR A 124 2.06 -6.88 -1.50
N PRO A 125 1.45 -5.70 -1.39
CA PRO A 125 0.03 -5.48 -1.62
C PRO A 125 -0.46 -6.18 -2.88
N ALA A 126 -1.23 -7.25 -2.68
CA ALA A 126 -1.72 -8.13 -3.72
C ALA A 126 -3.02 -8.79 -3.25
N MET A 127 -3.81 -9.26 -4.21
CA MET A 127 -5.05 -10.00 -3.94
C MET A 127 -5.15 -11.21 -4.86
N GLN A 128 -5.86 -12.22 -4.40
CA GLN A 128 -6.23 -13.36 -5.23
C GLN A 128 -7.23 -12.90 -6.29
N ILE A 129 -7.00 -13.30 -7.54
CA ILE A 129 -7.88 -12.95 -8.66
C ILE A 129 -9.14 -13.83 -8.68
N PRO A 130 -10.24 -13.36 -9.30
CA PRO A 130 -11.47 -14.13 -9.46
C PRO A 130 -11.25 -15.47 -10.17
N LEU A 131 -12.09 -16.47 -9.87
CA LEU A 131 -11.99 -17.79 -10.49
C LEU A 131 -12.17 -17.74 -12.03
N ALA A 132 -12.97 -16.81 -12.51
CA ALA A 132 -13.27 -16.57 -13.92
C ALA A 132 -12.07 -16.09 -14.75
N PHE A 133 -10.98 -15.64 -14.12
CA PHE A 133 -9.78 -15.22 -14.84
C PHE A 133 -8.97 -16.45 -15.21
N GLU A 134 -8.92 -16.74 -16.50
CA GLU A 134 -8.16 -17.86 -17.07
C GLU A 134 -6.76 -17.42 -17.51
N ASN A 135 -5.81 -18.36 -17.54
CA ASN A 135 -4.44 -18.15 -18.05
C ASN A 135 -3.66 -17.01 -17.35
N VAL A 136 -4.00 -16.71 -16.09
CA VAL A 136 -3.22 -15.79 -15.25
C VAL A 136 -2.33 -16.61 -14.32
N ASP A 137 -1.07 -16.76 -14.73
CA ASP A 137 -0.04 -17.43 -13.94
C ASP A 137 0.43 -16.53 -12.79
N SER A 138 1.43 -15.69 -13.02
CA SER A 138 1.90 -14.73 -12.02
C SER A 138 2.10 -13.36 -12.65
N CYS A 139 1.55 -12.33 -11.99
CA CYS A 139 1.68 -10.94 -12.41
C CYS A 139 3.06 -10.35 -12.07
N GLU A 140 3.74 -10.91 -11.07
CA GLU A 140 5.08 -10.53 -10.63
C GLU A 140 5.84 -11.76 -10.13
N ASN A 141 7.14 -11.89 -10.44
CA ASN A 141 7.93 -13.09 -10.14
C ASN A 141 7.95 -13.54 -8.65
N TRP A 142 7.55 -12.66 -7.72
CA TRP A 142 7.48 -12.96 -6.27
C TRP A 142 6.07 -13.25 -5.76
N LEU A 143 5.04 -13.15 -6.61
CA LEU A 143 3.67 -13.50 -6.25
C LEU A 143 3.33 -14.94 -6.66
N PRO A 144 2.54 -15.66 -5.86
CA PRO A 144 2.10 -17.00 -6.21
C PRO A 144 1.12 -16.98 -7.40
N ARG A 145 0.81 -18.15 -7.94
CA ARG A 145 -0.15 -18.26 -9.03
C ARG A 145 -1.51 -17.69 -8.63
N ARG A 146 -2.20 -17.07 -9.58
CA ARG A 146 -3.54 -16.47 -9.39
C ARG A 146 -3.57 -15.34 -8.34
N VAL A 147 -2.43 -14.72 -8.09
CA VAL A 147 -2.32 -13.52 -7.26
C VAL A 147 -1.80 -12.39 -8.11
N MET A 148 -2.46 -11.24 -7.99
CA MET A 148 -2.15 -10.05 -8.77
C MET A 148 -1.86 -8.89 -7.83
N SER A 149 -0.81 -8.15 -8.16
CA SER A 149 -0.46 -6.87 -7.59
C SER A 149 -1.65 -5.90 -7.60
N ILE A 150 -1.89 -5.24 -6.47
CA ILE A 150 -3.02 -4.31 -6.36
C ILE A 150 -2.94 -3.19 -7.38
N TRP A 151 -1.73 -2.81 -7.80
CA TRP A 151 -1.53 -1.69 -8.73
C TRP A 151 -2.15 -2.02 -10.09
N ARG A 152 -2.13 -3.29 -10.48
CA ARG A 152 -2.83 -3.78 -11.68
C ARG A 152 -4.32 -3.92 -11.43
N ILE A 153 -4.71 -4.48 -10.28
CA ILE A 153 -6.12 -4.64 -9.89
C ILE A 153 -6.84 -3.28 -9.87
N ALA A 154 -6.21 -2.24 -9.34
CA ALA A 154 -6.81 -0.91 -9.25
C ALA A 154 -7.19 -0.37 -10.63
N GLY A 155 -6.33 -0.54 -11.64
CA GLY A 155 -6.65 -0.16 -13.01
C GLY A 155 -7.81 -0.98 -13.60
N LEU A 156 -7.86 -2.29 -13.31
CA LEU A 156 -8.98 -3.15 -13.72
C LEU A 156 -10.30 -2.72 -13.07
N VAL A 157 -10.29 -2.48 -11.75
CA VAL A 157 -11.48 -2.07 -11.00
C VAL A 157 -11.98 -0.70 -11.48
N HIS A 158 -11.09 0.27 -11.75
CA HIS A 158 -11.48 1.56 -12.34
C HIS A 158 -12.20 1.36 -13.68
N ALA A 159 -11.65 0.50 -14.55
CA ALA A 159 -12.25 0.23 -15.85
C ALA A 159 -13.60 -0.50 -15.72
N LEU A 160 -13.70 -1.50 -14.84
CA LEU A 160 -14.92 -2.27 -14.61
C LEU A 160 -16.05 -1.43 -14.00
N GLU A 161 -15.72 -0.47 -13.15
CA GLU A 161 -16.68 0.45 -12.55
C GLU A 161 -16.99 1.69 -13.43
N GLY A 162 -16.29 1.85 -14.57
CA GLY A 162 -16.48 3.00 -15.45
C GLY A 162 -16.10 4.34 -14.81
N TRP A 163 -15.09 4.35 -13.93
CA TRP A 163 -14.63 5.57 -13.29
C TRP A 163 -13.81 6.41 -14.27
N GLU A 164 -14.23 7.66 -14.43
CA GLU A 164 -13.68 8.61 -15.40
C GLU A 164 -12.58 9.51 -14.80
N GLU A 165 -12.36 9.41 -13.50
CA GLU A 165 -11.31 10.12 -12.79
C GLU A 165 -9.91 9.49 -13.01
N HIS A 166 -8.88 10.34 -12.96
CA HIS A 166 -7.50 9.88 -12.81
C HIS A 166 -7.20 9.66 -11.32
N GLU A 167 -6.64 8.50 -11.00
CA GLU A 167 -6.03 8.25 -9.68
C GLU A 167 -4.51 8.31 -9.82
N CYS A 168 -3.96 9.52 -9.88
CA CYS A 168 -2.52 9.72 -10.04
C CYS A 168 -2.09 11.02 -9.35
N GLY A 169 -0.78 11.27 -9.23
CA GLY A 169 -0.31 12.41 -8.44
C GLY A 169 -0.77 12.30 -6.99
N TYR A 170 -1.27 13.38 -6.42
CA TYR A 170 -1.79 13.37 -5.05
C TYR A 170 -3.31 13.18 -4.98
N THR A 171 -3.96 12.89 -6.11
CA THR A 171 -5.38 12.56 -6.15
C THR A 171 -5.57 11.13 -5.67
N THR A 172 -6.50 10.94 -4.74
CA THR A 172 -6.86 9.64 -4.17
C THR A 172 -8.36 9.43 -4.30
N SER A 173 -8.75 8.18 -4.48
CA SER A 173 -10.14 7.75 -4.47
C SER A 173 -10.57 7.46 -3.03
N ASN A 174 -11.87 7.43 -2.79
CA ASN A 174 -12.39 7.00 -1.49
C ASN A 174 -11.98 5.53 -1.22
N ILE A 175 -11.31 5.28 -0.10
CA ILE A 175 -10.67 3.99 0.21
C ILE A 175 -11.72 2.89 0.33
N GLU A 176 -12.84 3.18 1.01
CA GLU A 176 -13.96 2.25 1.20
C GLU A 176 -14.62 1.90 -0.13
N LYS A 177 -14.91 2.90 -0.98
CA LYS A 177 -15.46 2.73 -2.33
C LYS A 177 -14.60 1.78 -3.17
N VAL A 178 -13.28 2.02 -3.19
CA VAL A 178 -12.34 1.19 -3.96
C VAL A 178 -12.27 -0.23 -3.41
N TRP A 179 -12.26 -0.38 -2.09
CA TRP A 179 -12.26 -1.68 -1.43
C TRP A 179 -13.51 -2.50 -1.75
N GLU A 180 -14.70 -1.93 -1.57
CA GLU A 180 -15.97 -2.59 -1.82
C GLU A 180 -16.12 -3.00 -3.29
N ALA A 181 -15.76 -2.11 -4.22
CA ALA A 181 -15.75 -2.41 -5.65
C ALA A 181 -14.80 -3.57 -5.98
N THR A 182 -13.62 -3.58 -5.35
CA THR A 182 -12.63 -4.64 -5.57
C THR A 182 -13.17 -6.01 -5.10
N LEU A 183 -13.82 -6.07 -3.94
CA LEU A 183 -14.46 -7.29 -3.45
C LEU A 183 -15.66 -7.72 -4.31
N LYS A 184 -16.48 -6.76 -4.75
CA LYS A 184 -17.62 -6.99 -5.65
C LYS A 184 -17.21 -7.64 -6.97
N HIS A 185 -16.05 -7.27 -7.51
CA HIS A 185 -15.47 -7.89 -8.72
C HIS A 185 -14.77 -9.24 -8.46
N GLY A 186 -14.85 -9.76 -7.24
CA GLY A 186 -14.39 -11.11 -6.89
C GLY A 186 -12.90 -11.23 -6.54
N PHE A 187 -12.19 -10.11 -6.43
CA PHE A 187 -10.83 -10.12 -5.90
C PHE A 187 -10.88 -10.37 -4.39
N GLN A 188 -9.99 -11.22 -3.89
CA GLN A 188 -10.00 -11.61 -2.48
C GLN A 188 -8.69 -11.25 -1.76
N PRO A 189 -8.76 -10.72 -0.53
CA PRO A 189 -7.56 -10.44 0.26
C PRO A 189 -6.79 -11.73 0.52
N LEU A 190 -5.45 -11.63 0.52
CA LEU A 190 -4.60 -12.76 0.88
C LEU A 190 -4.70 -13.01 2.39
N LYS A 191 -4.81 -14.29 2.79
CA LYS A 191 -4.86 -14.71 4.19
C LYS A 191 -3.46 -14.87 4.77
#